data_AF-A0A932IX31-F1
#
_entry.id   AF-A0A932IX31-F1
#
_cell.length_a   1.000
_cell.length_b   1.000
_cell.length_c   1.000
_cell.angle_alpha   90.00
_cell.angle_beta   90.00
_cell.angle_gamma   90.00
#
_symmetry.space_group_name_H-M   'P 1'
#
loop_
_entity.id
_entity.type
_entity.pdbx_description
1 polymer ?
#
loop_
_entity_poly.entity_id
_entity_poly.type
_entity_poly.pdbx_seq_one_letter_code
_entity_poly.pdbx_strand_id
1 'polypeptide(L)' 'ACPGHHHLIQPGGWQTRKRDDGRTEWIPPPHLDSGGARTNDYFHPERLLRHRDGEGTQADGGAD' A
#
# COMPACT_ATOMS: atom_id res chain seq x y z
N ALA A 1 16.78 28.64 9.86
CA ALA A 1 16.41 27.34 9.26
C ALA A 1 17.67 26.50 9.12
N CYS A 2 17.67 25.25 9.56
CA CYS A 2 18.84 24.38 9.41
C CYS A 2 19.04 24.07 7.91
N PRO A 3 20.28 24.12 7.39
CA PRO A 3 20.58 23.61 6.06
C PRO A 3 20.18 22.15 5.96
N GLY A 4 19.55 21.82 4.85
CA GLY A 4 19.10 20.48 4.56
C GLY A 4 20.24 19.48 4.44
N HIS A 5 20.56 18.74 5.50
CA HIS A 5 21.45 17.58 5.43
C HIS A 5 20.78 16.37 4.75
N HIS A 6 20.07 16.57 3.63
CA HIS A 6 19.42 15.53 2.84
C HIS A 6 20.30 15.03 1.68
N HIS A 7 21.63 15.20 1.76
CA HIS A 7 22.59 14.79 0.73
C HIS A 7 22.64 13.26 0.47
N LEU A 8 21.90 12.46 1.24
CA LEU A 8 21.80 11.01 1.10
C LEU A 8 20.65 10.54 0.19
N ILE A 9 19.77 11.43 -0.25
CA ILE A 9 18.68 11.06 -1.16
C ILE A 9 19.22 11.04 -2.59
N GLN A 10 19.61 9.86 -3.07
CA GLN A 10 20.01 9.65 -4.45
C GLN A 10 18.78 9.49 -5.36
N PRO A 11 18.80 10.04 -6.58
CA PRO A 11 17.80 9.72 -7.60
C PRO A 11 17.72 8.20 -7.82
N GLY A 12 16.50 7.66 -7.84
CA GLY A 12 16.30 6.22 -8.00
C GLY A 12 16.47 5.38 -6.74
N GLY A 13 16.72 6.02 -5.58
CA GLY A 13 16.68 5.37 -4.27
C GLY A 13 15.27 5.07 -3.77
N TRP A 14 15.18 4.60 -2.53
CA TRP A 14 13.90 4.38 -1.85
C TRP A 14 13.12 5.69 -1.71
N GLN A 15 11.81 5.62 -1.95
CA GLN A 15 10.89 6.75 -1.73
C GLN A 15 9.84 6.39 -0.69
N THR A 16 9.34 7.40 0.01
CA THR A 16 8.29 7.22 1.01
C THR A 16 7.09 8.08 0.65
N ARG A 17 5.88 7.51 0.70
CA ARG A 17 4.63 8.22 0.41
C ARG A 17 3.63 8.03 1.57
N LYS A 18 2.91 9.09 1.94
CA LYS A 18 1.71 8.96 2.77
C LYS A 18 0.50 8.71 1.88
N ARG A 19 -0.28 7.69 2.20
CA ARG A 19 -1.56 7.36 1.56
C ARG A 19 -2.69 8.17 2.17
N ASP A 20 -3.82 8.22 1.46
CA ASP A 20 -5.05 8.87 1.93
C ASP A 20 -5.66 8.18 3.17
N ASP A 21 -5.39 6.87 3.34
CA ASP A 21 -5.77 6.10 4.54
C ASP A 21 -4.83 6.31 5.73
N GLY A 22 -3.87 7.25 5.61
CA GLY A 22 -2.90 7.59 6.64
C GLY A 22 -1.70 6.65 6.75
N ARG A 23 -1.62 5.58 5.95
CA ARG A 23 -0.50 4.64 5.99
C ARG A 23 0.72 5.18 5.25
N THR A 24 1.89 4.74 5.70
CA THR A 24 3.16 4.98 5.03
C THR A 24 3.47 3.86 4.05
N GLU A 25 3.81 4.22 2.82
CA GLU A 25 4.33 3.32 1.79
C GLU A 25 5.83 3.53 1.59
N TRP A 26 6.56 2.43 1.42
CA TRP A 26 7.97 2.42 1.00
C TRP A 26 8.06 1.89 -0.42
N ILE A 27 8.54 2.72 -1.33
CA ILE A 27 8.69 2.42 -2.76
C ILE A 27 10.16 2.07 -3.02
N PRO A 28 10.47 0.83 -3.44
CA PRO A 28 11.84 0.43 -3.72
C PRO A 28 12.38 1.07 -5.01
N PRO A 29 13.71 1.11 -5.19
CA PRO A 29 14.34 1.28 -6.49
C PRO A 29 13.80 0.27 -7.52
N PRO A 30 13.73 0.60 -8.83
CA PRO A 30 13.14 -0.28 -9.85
C PRO A 30 13.73 -1.69 -9.91
N HIS A 31 15.04 -1.84 -9.64
CA HIS A 31 15.72 -3.14 -9.65
C HIS A 31 15.41 -4.01 -8.41
N LEU A 32 14.75 -3.46 -7.40
CA LEU A 32 14.28 -4.16 -6.20
C LEU A 32 12.74 -4.18 -6.12
N ASP A 33 12.04 -3.70 -7.15
CA ASP A 33 10.58 -3.68 -7.18
C ASP A 33 10.04 -5.04 -7.63
N SER A 34 9.78 -5.90 -6.64
CA SER A 34 9.16 -7.22 -6.88
C SER A 34 7.63 -7.17 -6.99
N GLY A 35 7.01 -5.97 -6.98
CA GLY A 35 5.55 -5.82 -7.00
C GLY A 35 4.83 -6.22 -5.71
N GLY A 36 5.58 -6.44 -4.62
CA GLY A 36 5.02 -6.79 -3.31
C GLY A 36 4.28 -5.65 -2.62
N ALA A 37 3.71 -5.95 -1.45
CA ALA A 37 3.06 -4.95 -0.62
C ALA A 37 4.03 -3.82 -0.23
N ARG A 38 3.61 -2.58 -0.46
CA ARG A 38 4.42 -1.37 -0.17
C ARG A 38 4.23 -0.85 1.24
N THR A 39 3.38 -1.50 2.02
CA THR A 39 2.99 -1.10 3.37
C THR A 39 3.32 -2.21 4.36
N ASN A 40 3.66 -1.85 5.59
CA ASN A 40 3.99 -2.79 6.65
C ASN A 40 2.75 -3.09 7.51
N ASP A 41 2.43 -4.37 7.66
CA ASP A 41 1.32 -4.88 8.48
C ASP A 41 1.79 -5.73 9.69
N TYR A 42 3.08 -5.71 10.03
CA TYR A 42 3.67 -6.53 11.11
C TYR A 42 2.93 -6.43 12.45
N PHE A 43 2.55 -5.21 12.86
CA PHE A 43 1.80 -4.97 14.12
C PHE A 43 0.29 -4.91 13.93
N HIS A 44 -0.18 -5.13 12.70
CA HIS A 44 -1.60 -5.08 12.34
C HIS A 44 -1.98 -6.26 11.44
N PRO A 45 -1.71 -7.52 11.84
CA PRO A 45 -1.99 -8.70 11.03
C PRO A 45 -3.49 -8.84 10.70
N GLU A 46 -4.38 -8.25 11.50
CA GLU A 46 -5.81 -8.20 11.23
C GLU A 46 -6.17 -7.57 9.87
N ARG A 47 -5.29 -6.74 9.31
CA ARG A 47 -5.49 -6.12 7.99
C ARG A 47 -5.29 -7.08 6.84
N LEU A 48 -4.53 -8.16 7.05
CA LEU A 48 -4.36 -9.23 6.07
C LEU A 48 -5.62 -10.13 5.99
N LEU A 49 -6.57 -9.98 6.93
CA LEU A 49 -7.75 -10.83 7.05
C LEU A 49 -9.01 -10.29 6.31
N ARG A 50 -8.96 -9.13 5.64
CA ARG A 50 -10.11 -8.56 4.88
C ARG A 50 -10.18 -9.14 3.45
N HIS A 51 -11.25 -9.75 2.91
CA HIS A 51 -12.50 -10.38 3.37
C HIS A 51 -12.97 -11.30 2.22
N ARG A 52 -13.55 -12.48 2.48
CA ARG A 52 -14.43 -13.22 1.52
C ARG A 52 -15.89 -12.71 1.56
N ASP A 53 -16.17 -11.63 2.28
CA ASP A 53 -17.54 -11.13 2.42
C ASP A 53 -17.84 -10.12 1.30
N GLY A 54 -18.05 -10.66 0.10
CA GLY A 54 -18.32 -9.90 -1.11
C GLY A 54 -18.83 -10.72 -2.29
N GLU A 55 -19.37 -11.92 -2.08
CA GLU A 55 -20.06 -12.67 -3.13
C GLU A 55 -21.49 -12.11 -3.32
N GLY A 56 -21.57 -10.87 -3.79
CA GLY A 56 -22.78 -10.28 -4.35
C GLY A 56 -22.80 -10.50 -5.86
N THR A 57 -23.05 -11.73 -6.32
CA THR A 57 -23.32 -12.02 -7.74
C THR A 57 -24.79 -12.43 -7.92
N GLN A 58 -25.58 -11.44 -8.35
CA GLN A 58 -26.47 -11.44 -9.51
C GLN A 58 -27.60 -12.50 -9.66
N ALA A 59 -28.84 -11.95 -9.67
CA ALA A 59 -30.04 -12.29 -10.45
C ALA A 59 -30.97 -13.44 -10.03
N ASP A 60 -32.14 -13.06 -9.49
CA ASP A 60 -33.43 -13.69 -9.80
C ASP A 60 -34.59 -12.66 -9.80
N GLY A 61 -34.67 -11.88 -10.89
CA GLY A 61 -35.93 -11.20 -11.23
C GLY A 61 -36.95 -12.20 -11.75
N GLY A 62 -37.67 -12.87 -10.85
CA GLY A 62 -38.86 -13.66 -11.15
C GLY A 62 -40.11 -12.95 -10.65
N ALA A 63 -40.79 -12.22 -11.52
CA ALA A 63 -42.14 -11.72 -11.27
C ALA A 63 -43.16 -12.78 -11.72
N ASP A 64 -44.05 -13.17 -10.79
CA ASP A 64 -45.40 -13.68 -11.06
C ASP A 64 -46.37 -12.51 -10.91
#